data_AF-A0A9E0JLG1-F1
#
_entry.id   AF-A0A9E0JLG1-F1
#
_cell.length_a   1.000
_cell.length_b   1.000
_cell.length_c   1.000
_cell.angle_alpha   90.00
_cell.angle_beta   90.00
_cell.angle_gamma   90.00
#
_symmetry.space_group_name_H-M   'P 1'
#
loop_
_entity.id
_entity.type
_entity.pdbx_description
1 polymer ?
#
loop_
_entity_poly.entity_id
_entity_poly.type
_entity_poly.pdbx_seq_one_letter_code
_entity_poly.pdbx_strand_id
1 'polypeptide(L)' 'VGVVESGVDAKYFIQEGMVFVNGEVETRRGKKLYPDDKVKFQDHEYIIKKMDF' A
#
# COMPACT_ATOMS: atom_id res chain seq x y z
N VAL A 1 9.00 -8.98 -4.23
CA VAL A 1 7.90 -9.87 -3.79
C VAL A 1 6.65 -9.02 -3.60
N GLY A 2 5.50 -9.48 -4.09
CA GLY A 2 4.20 -8.83 -3.84
C GLY A 2 3.60 -9.35 -2.53
N VAL A 3 2.82 -8.52 -1.85
CA VAL A 3 2.26 -8.82 -0.51
C VAL A 3 0.95 -9.63 -0.60
N VAL A 4 0.36 -9.71 -1.80
CA VAL A 4 -0.91 -10.40 -2.06
C VAL A 4 -0.77 -11.33 -3.26
N GLU A 5 -1.65 -12.33 -3.36
CA GLU A 5 -1.60 -13.36 -4.41
C GLU A 5 -1.86 -12.81 -5.81
N SER A 6 -2.73 -11.80 -5.94
CA SER A 6 -3.04 -11.19 -7.23
C SER A 6 -3.32 -9.68 -7.15
N GLY A 7 -3.29 -9.02 -8.31
CA GLY A 7 -3.72 -7.63 -8.43
C GLY A 7 -5.22 -7.43 -8.21
N VAL A 8 -6.02 -8.49 -8.33
CA VAL A 8 -7.46 -8.46 -8.03
C VAL A 8 -7.65 -8.38 -6.51
N ASP A 9 -6.91 -9.16 -5.74
CA ASP A 9 -6.97 -9.12 -4.27
C ASP A 9 -6.50 -7.76 -3.75
N ALA A 10 -5.42 -7.22 -4.33
CA ALA A 10 -4.96 -5.86 -4.02
C ALA A 10 -6.08 -4.83 -4.18
N LYS A 11 -6.86 -4.94 -5.27
CA LYS A 11 -8.00 -4.06 -5.51
C LYS A 11 -9.05 -4.19 -4.41
N TYR A 12 -9.45 -5.42 -4.07
CA TYR A 12 -10.48 -5.65 -3.05
C TYR A 12 -10.04 -5.09 -1.70
N PHE A 13 -8.82 -5.40 -1.24
CA PHE A 13 -8.33 -4.90 0.05
C PHE A 13 -8.23 -3.38 0.14
N ILE A 14 -7.82 -2.71 -0.94
CA ILE A 14 -7.82 -1.25 -1.01
C ILE A 14 -9.26 -0.73 -0.90
N GLN A 15 -10.20 -1.26 -1.70
CA GLN A 15 -11.58 -0.76 -1.72
C GLN A 15 -12.36 -1.01 -0.43
N GLU A 16 -12.08 -2.13 0.26
CA GLU A 16 -12.64 -2.46 1.58
C GLU A 16 -12.00 -1.65 2.73
N GLY A 17 -11.04 -0.77 2.44
CA GLY A 17 -10.41 0.08 3.44
C GLY A 17 -9.45 -0.65 4.38
N MET A 18 -8.89 -1.79 3.94
CA MET A 18 -7.93 -2.59 4.72
C MET A 18 -6.49 -2.10 4.58
N VAL A 19 -6.24 -1.09 3.73
CA VAL A 19 -4.92 -0.52 3.47
C VAL A 19 -4.85 0.88 4.05
N PHE A 20 -3.76 1.17 4.76
CA PHE A 20 -3.47 2.47 5.32
C PHE A 20 -2.24 3.07 4.65
N VAL A 21 -2.29 4.37 4.34
CA VAL A 21 -1.14 5.14 3.88
C VAL A 21 -0.94 6.28 4.87
N ASN A 22 0.22 6.34 5.51
CA ASN A 22 0.56 7.33 6.53
C ASN A 22 -0.44 7.37 7.71
N GLY A 23 -1.04 6.23 8.05
CA GLY A 23 -2.01 6.10 9.15
C GLY A 23 -3.47 6.35 8.77
N GLU A 24 -3.74 6.77 7.53
CA GLU A 24 -5.11 7.00 7.04
C GLU A 24 -5.56 5.87 6.12
N VAL A 25 -6.83 5.46 6.23
CA VAL A 25 -7.43 4.47 5.32
C VAL A 25 -7.40 5.03 3.90
N GLU A 26 -6.83 4.25 2.97
CA GLU A 26 -6.75 4.62 1.56
C GLU A 26 -7.55 3.64 0.70
N THR A 27 -8.63 4.13 0.09
CA THR A 27 -9.52 3.34 -0.77
C THR A 27 -9.32 3.58 -2.27
N ARG A 28 -8.45 4.53 -2.64
CA ARG A 28 -8.17 4.85 -4.05
C ARG A 28 -7.09 3.94 -4.60
N ARG A 29 -7.46 3.24 -5.68
CA ARG A 29 -6.49 2.54 -6.51
C ARG A 29 -5.66 3.54 -7.30
N GLY A 30 -4.37 3.22 -7.47
CA GLY A 30 -3.47 4.01 -8.31
C GLY A 30 -2.94 5.30 -7.68
N LYS A 31 -3.06 5.46 -6.35
CA LYS A 31 -2.33 6.50 -5.63
C LYS A 31 -0.84 6.32 -5.89
N LYS A 32 -0.19 7.37 -6.39
CA LYS A 32 1.26 7.42 -6.51
C LYS A 32 1.83 7.60 -5.11
N LEU A 33 2.65 6.64 -4.68
CA LEU A 33 3.39 6.75 -3.43
C LEU A 33 4.75 7.38 -3.69
N TYR A 34 5.25 8.11 -2.70
CA TYR A 34 6.50 8.84 -2.73
C TYR A 34 7.45 8.30 -1.66
N PRO A 35 8.76 8.57 -1.78
CA PRO A 35 9.70 8.24 -0.72
C PRO A 35 9.20 8.70 0.66
N ASP A 36 9.46 7.87 1.67
CA ASP A 36 9.02 8.01 3.06
C ASP A 36 7.52 7.78 3.33
N ASP A 37 6.70 7.54 2.30
CA ASP A 37 5.33 7.06 2.51
C ASP A 37 5.34 5.69 3.20
N LYS A 38 4.48 5.54 4.22
CA LYS A 38 4.28 4.31 4.97
C LYS A 38 2.98 3.65 4.57
N VAL A 39 3.07 2.47 4.01
CA VAL A 39 1.92 1.63 3.69
C VAL A 39 1.80 0.55 4.75
N LYS A 40 0.65 0.48 5.42
CA LYS A 40 0.32 -0.60 6.34
C LYS A 40 -0.81 -1.44 5.77
N PHE A 41 -0.60 -2.75 5.77
CA PHE A 41 -1.59 -3.73 5.36
C PHE A 41 -1.45 -4.99 6.22
N GLN A 42 -2.54 -5.40 6.86
CA GLN A 42 -2.53 -6.44 7.89
C GLN A 42 -1.45 -6.14 8.97
N ASP A 43 -0.63 -7.14 9.31
CA ASP A 43 0.46 -7.03 10.28
C ASP A 43 1.79 -6.54 9.67
N HIS A 44 1.77 -6.09 8.42
CA HIS A 44 2.96 -5.64 7.70
C HIS A 44 2.95 -4.13 7.47
N GLU A 45 4.13 -3.52 7.62
CA GLU A 45 4.39 -2.12 7.31
C GLU A 45 5.53 -2.01 6.30
N TYR A 46 5.32 -1.17 5.28
CA TYR A 46 6.22 -0.97 4.16
C TYR A 46 6.54 0.52 4.04
N ILE A 47 7.82 0.85 3.95
CA ILE A 47 8.28 2.22 3.72
C ILE A 47 8.78 2.32 2.30
N ILE A 48 8.25 3.25 1.53
CA ILE A 48 8.72 3.53 0.18
C ILE A 48 10.10 4.19 0.29
N LYS A 49 11.13 3.48 -0.16
CA LYS A 49 12.47 4.04 -0.26
C LYS A 49 12.70 4.57 -1.66
N LYS A 50 13.31 5.74 -1.75
CA LYS A 50 13.91 6.18 -3.01
C LYS A 50 15.12 5.29 -3.28
N MET A 51 15.18 4.71 -4.47
CA MET A 51 16.36 4.01 -4.93
C MET A 51 17.16 5.04 -5.73
N ASP A 52 18.19 5.62 -5.10
CA ASP A 52 19.15 6.47 -5.78
C ASP A 52 20.13 5.54 -6.54
N PHE A 53 20.28 5.79 -7.85
CA PHE A 53 21.21 5.07 -8.73
C PHE A 53 22.62 5.66 -8.62
#